data_AF-A0A0F3MZS7-F1
#
_entry.id   AF-A0A0F3MZS7-F1
#
_cell.length_a   1.000
_cell.length_b   1.000
_cell.length_c   1.000
_cell.angle_alpha   90.00
_cell.angle_beta   90.00
_cell.angle_gamma   90.00
#
_symmetry.space_group_name_H-M   'P 1'
#
loop_
_entity.id
_entity.type
_entity.pdbx_description
1 polymer ?
#
loop_
_entity_poly.entity_id
_entity_poly.type
_entity_poly.pdbx_seq_one_letter_code
_entity_poly.pdbx_strand_id
1 'polypeptide(L)' 'MAIQQEIDKFEEKFNAGMEKGIEKEKIETAKEMLIENKPIEKIARYTKLTIEEIKKLKAEKYKV' A
#
# COMPACT_ATOMS: atom_id res chain seq x y z
N MET A 1 33.79 14.48 2.75
CA MET A 1 33.19 13.42 1.90
C MET A 1 32.69 12.18 2.69
N ALA A 2 32.67 12.16 4.03
CA ALA A 2 32.02 11.08 4.80
C ALA A 2 30.56 11.43 5.19
N ILE A 3 30.33 12.67 5.62
CA ILE A 3 29.01 13.17 6.05
C ILE A 3 27.96 13.07 4.93
N GLN A 4 28.33 13.37 3.68
CA GLN A 4 27.40 13.26 2.54
C GLN A 4 26.93 11.81 2.35
N GLN A 5 27.84 10.83 2.43
CA GLN A 5 27.48 9.42 2.28
C GLN A 5 26.54 8.94 3.39
N GLU A 6 26.67 9.47 4.61
CA GLU A 6 25.78 9.15 5.72
C GLU A 6 24.39 9.77 5.55
N ILE A 7 24.31 11.00 5.02
CA ILE A 7 23.04 11.66 4.66
C ILE A 7 22.33 10.86 3.56
N ASP A 8 23.04 10.53 2.47
CA ASP A 8 22.47 9.78 1.34
C ASP A 8 21.91 8.42 1.82
N LYS A 9 22.66 7.71 2.66
CA LYS A 9 22.24 6.41 3.22
C LYS A 9 21.05 6.54 4.18
N PHE A 10 20.94 7.65 4.90
CA PHE A 10 19.78 7.92 5.74
C PHE A 10 18.55 8.20 4.87
N GLU A 11 18.67 9.04 3.84
CA GLU A 11 17.59 9.36 2.91
C GLU A 11 17.07 8.10 2.20
N GLU A 12 17.96 7.22 1.72
CA GLU A 12 17.56 5.95 1.11
C GLU A 12 16.72 5.09 2.08
N LYS A 13 17.19 4.93 3.33
CA LYS A 13 16.48 4.15 4.35
C LYS A 13 15.14 4.79 4.73
N PHE A 14 15.12 6.10 4.87
CA PHE A 14 13.92 6.87 5.20
C PHE A 14 12.88 6.73 4.09
N ASN A 15 13.27 6.93 2.83
CA ASN A 15 12.41 6.78 1.66
C ASN A 15 11.87 5.36 1.55
N ALA A 16 12.70 4.34 1.72
CA ALA A 16 12.26 2.94 1.73
C ALA A 16 11.25 2.64 2.86
N GLY A 17 11.41 3.27 4.03
CA GLY A 17 10.46 3.18 5.13
C GLY A 17 9.12 3.83 4.79
N MET A 18 9.15 5.02 4.20
CA MET A 18 7.99 5.76 3.73
C MET A 18 7.21 4.99 2.66
N GLU A 19 7.89 4.43 1.65
CA GLU A 19 7.27 3.62 0.59
C GLU A 19 6.53 2.41 1.17
N LYS A 20 7.16 1.68 2.11
CA LYS A 20 6.51 0.55 2.80
C LYS A 20 5.29 0.98 3.62
N GLY A 21 5.34 2.17 4.24
CA GLY A 21 4.20 2.73 4.96
C GLY A 21 3.02 3.02 4.04
N ILE A 22 3.30 3.70 2.92
CA ILE A 22 2.30 4.03 1.89
C ILE A 22 1.69 2.75 1.30
N GLU A 23 2.49 1.72 1.01
CA GLU A 23 1.98 0.45 0.49
C GLU A 23 1.04 -0.24 1.48
N LYS A 24 1.43 -0.30 2.76
CA LYS A 24 0.58 -0.89 3.82
C LYS A 24 -0.74 -0.14 3.98
N GLU A 25 -0.70 1.18 3.99
CA GLU A 25 -1.90 2.02 4.12
C GLU A 25 -2.89 1.75 2.96
N LYS A 26 -2.42 1.72 1.71
CA LYS A 26 -3.25 1.42 0.54
C LYS A 26 -3.97 0.08 0.67
N ILE A 27 -3.28 -0.94 1.17
CA ILE A 27 -3.84 -2.29 1.37
C ILE A 27 -4.87 -2.26 2.50
N GLU A 28 -4.59 -1.60 3.62
CA GLU A 28 -5.51 -1.50 4.76
C GLU A 28 -6.80 -0.75 4.37
N THR A 29 -6.67 0.41 3.73
CA THR A 29 -7.82 1.16 3.20
C THR A 29 -8.62 0.31 2.22
N ALA A 30 -7.97 -0.44 1.33
CA ALA A 30 -8.67 -1.32 0.39
C ALA A 30 -9.47 -2.42 1.10
N LYS A 31 -8.92 -2.99 2.19
CA LYS A 31 -9.60 -3.99 3.02
C LYS A 31 -10.81 -3.39 3.74
N GLU A 32 -10.68 -2.22 4.34
CA GLU A 32 -11.80 -1.52 5.00
C GLU A 32 -12.92 -1.20 4.01
N MET A 33 -12.58 -0.67 2.83
CA MET A 33 -13.57 -0.42 1.79
C MET A 33 -14.23 -1.69 1.26
N LEU A 34 -13.51 -2.82 1.21
CA LEU A 34 -14.09 -4.13 0.90
C LEU A 34 -15.05 -4.62 2.00
N ILE A 35 -14.76 -4.33 3.29
CA ILE A 35 -15.68 -4.61 4.41
C ILE A 35 -16.95 -3.78 4.28
N GLU A 36 -16.83 -2.52 3.88
CA GLU A 36 -17.97 -1.65 3.59
C GLU A 36 -18.72 -1.98 2.28
N ASN A 37 -18.39 -3.09 1.62
CA ASN A 37 -18.96 -3.51 0.33
C ASN A 37 -18.89 -2.44 -0.78
N LYS A 38 -17.85 -1.60 -0.77
CA LYS A 38 -17.66 -0.61 -1.84
C LYS A 38 -17.36 -1.30 -3.19
N PRO A 39 -17.75 -0.72 -4.33
CA PRO A 39 -17.42 -1.25 -5.65
C PRO A 39 -15.91 -1.31 -5.90
N ILE A 40 -15.43 -2.39 -6.53
CA ILE A 40 -13.99 -2.63 -6.79
C ILE A 40 -13.35 -1.46 -7.58
N GLU A 41 -14.06 -0.91 -8.56
CA GLU A 41 -13.59 0.25 -9.34
C GLU A 41 -13.40 1.50 -8.48
N LYS A 42 -14.26 1.70 -7.48
CA LYS A 42 -14.12 2.81 -6.52
C LYS A 42 -12.88 2.57 -5.66
N ILE A 43 -12.72 1.37 -5.12
CA ILE A 43 -11.54 1.02 -4.30
C ILE A 43 -10.24 1.29 -5.08
N ALA A 44 -10.15 0.84 -6.34
CA ALA A 44 -8.98 1.07 -7.19
C ALA A 44 -8.64 2.55 -7.38
N ARG A 45 -9.66 3.40 -7.59
CA ARG A 45 -9.45 4.84 -7.79
C ARG A 45 -8.87 5.53 -6.55
N TYR A 46 -9.31 5.12 -5.35
CA TYR A 46 -8.92 5.75 -4.08
C TYR A 46 -7.59 5.20 -3.55
N THR A 47 -7.38 3.88 -3.59
CA THR A 47 -6.16 3.26 -3.03
C THR A 47 -5.01 3.17 -4.04
N LYS A 48 -5.27 3.49 -5.30
CA LYS A 48 -4.31 3.35 -6.42
C LYS A 48 -3.83 1.91 -6.64
N LEU A 49 -4.53 0.93 -6.07
CA LEU A 49 -4.32 -0.48 -6.38
C LEU A 49 -5.02 -0.85 -7.68
N THR A 50 -4.48 -1.83 -8.37
CA THR A 50 -5.12 -2.42 -9.54
C THR A 50 -6.36 -3.23 -9.15
N ILE A 51 -7.26 -3.39 -10.11
CA ILE A 51 -8.46 -4.22 -9.96
C ILE A 51 -8.08 -5.67 -9.60
N GLU A 52 -6.98 -6.18 -10.15
CA GLU A 52 -6.48 -7.52 -9.85
C GLU A 52 -5.99 -7.68 -8.41
N GLU A 53 -5.21 -6.72 -7.90
CA GLU A 53 -4.77 -6.70 -6.50
C GLU A 53 -5.97 -6.68 -5.54
N ILE A 54 -6.97 -5.85 -5.82
CA ILE A 54 -8.19 -5.77 -5.00
C ILE A 54 -8.99 -7.07 -5.05
N LYS A 55 -9.07 -7.73 -6.22
CA LYS A 55 -9.70 -9.06 -6.35
C LYS A 55 -8.95 -10.12 -5.53
N LYS A 56 -7.62 -10.10 -5.53
CA LYS A 56 -6.80 -10.99 -4.69
C LYS A 56 -7.05 -10.75 -3.21
N LEU A 57 -7.01 -9.48 -2.76
CA LEU A 57 -7.32 -9.10 -1.37
C LEU A 57 -8.72 -9.55 -0.95
N LYS A 58 -9.70 -9.39 -1.84
CA LYS A 58 -11.07 -9.88 -1.63
C LYS A 58 -11.09 -11.40 -1.49
N ALA A 59 -10.40 -12.14 -2.35
CA ALA A 59 -10.35 -13.60 -2.29
C ALA A 59 -9.63 -14.12 -1.02
N GLU A 60 -8.55 -13.44 -0.58
CA GLU A 60 -7.85 -13.75 0.67
C GLU A 60 -8.76 -13.60 1.90
N LYS A 61 -9.67 -12.60 1.91
CA LYS A 61 -10.68 -12.45 2.97
C LYS A 61 -11.60 -13.67 3.11
N TYR A 62 -11.86 -14.40 2.03
CA TYR A 62 -12.76 -15.57 2.01
C TYR A 62 -12.03 -16.92 2.09
N LYS A 63 -10.71 -16.93 2.32
CA LYS A 63 -9.94 -18.17 2.60
C LYS A 63 -10.02 -18.62 4.06
N VAL A 64 -11.05 -18.21 4.80
CA VAL A 64 -11.31 -18.61 6.19
C VAL A 64 -12.34 -19.71 6.22
#